data_AF-A0A7L9FGI3-F1
#
_entry.id   AF-A0A7L9FGI3-F1
#
_cell.length_a   1.000
_cell.length_b   1.000
_cell.length_c   1.000
_cell.angle_alpha   90.00
_cell.angle_beta   90.00
_cell.angle_gamma   90.00
#
_symmetry.space_group_name_H-M   'P 1'
#
loop_
_entity.id
_entity.type
_entity.pdbx_description
1 polymer ?
#
loop_
_entity_poly.entity_id
_entity_poly.type
_entity_poly.pdbx_seq_one_letter_code
_entity_poly.pdbx_strand_id
1 'polypeptide(L)'
;MQDFTREWALSWVRGSIVGYVRGSTPLNIVLGRIKRALESYGVTVNDIELIVKSIEADPSALPHMDLPAKKAKLNELREALKGMRGSNRGPVSGGGYGRL
;
A
#
# COMPACT_ATOMS: atom_id res chain seq x y z
N MET A 1 20.36 2.24 7.15
CA MET A 1 19.27 2.73 8.05
C MET A 1 17.94 2.91 7.32
N GLN A 2 17.91 3.22 6.01
CA GLN A 2 16.66 3.30 5.24
C GLN A 2 15.94 1.94 5.10
N ASP A 3 16.67 0.83 5.04
CA ASP A 3 16.09 -0.50 4.77
C ASP A 3 15.16 -0.98 5.89
N PHE A 4 15.57 -0.82 7.15
CA PHE A 4 14.76 -1.21 8.32
C PHE A 4 13.43 -0.44 8.37
N THR A 5 13.46 0.86 8.10
CA THR A 5 12.26 1.71 8.11
C THR A 5 11.29 1.32 7.01
N ARG A 6 11.80 0.98 5.83
CA ARG A 6 10.99 0.52 4.69
C ARG A 6 10.36 -0.85 4.98
N GLU A 7 11.13 -1.81 5.48
CA GLU A 7 10.64 -3.15 5.82
C GLU A 7 9.55 -3.11 6.91
N TRP A 8 9.77 -2.29 7.95
CA TRP A 8 8.76 -2.03 8.97
C TRP A 8 7.49 -1.44 8.37
N ALA A 9 7.61 -0.45 7.48
CA ALA A 9 6.47 0.18 6.83
C ALA A 9 5.69 -0.80 5.95
N LEU A 10 6.37 -1.66 5.19
CA LEU A 10 5.72 -2.71 4.38
C LEU A 10 4.94 -3.70 5.25
N SER A 11 5.52 -4.11 6.38
CA SER A 11 4.86 -5.00 7.35
C SER A 11 3.62 -4.34 7.96
N TRP A 12 3.73 -3.06 8.33
CA TRP A 12 2.63 -2.26 8.86
C TRP A 12 1.49 -2.09 7.85
N VAL A 13 1.82 -1.82 6.58
CA VAL A 13 0.83 -1.73 5.50
C VAL A 13 0.17 -3.08 5.26
N ARG A 14 0.94 -4.18 5.20
CA ARG A 14 0.39 -5.54 5.06
C ARG A 14 -0.63 -5.85 6.16
N GLY A 15 -0.28 -5.61 7.42
CA GLY A 15 -1.19 -5.81 8.55
C GLY A 15 -2.45 -4.95 8.46
N SER A 16 -2.32 -3.71 7.99
CA SER A 16 -3.44 -2.79 7.78
C SER A 16 -4.41 -3.28 6.70
N ILE A 17 -3.87 -3.75 5.57
CA ILE A 17 -4.67 -4.32 4.47
C ILE A 17 -5.40 -5.57 4.95
N VAL A 18 -4.73 -6.48 5.66
CA VAL A 18 -5.35 -7.67 6.25
C VAL A 18 -6.50 -7.29 7.18
N GLY A 19 -6.31 -6.29 8.06
CA GLY A 19 -7.36 -5.79 8.94
C GLY A 19 -8.57 -5.23 8.19
N TYR A 20 -8.35 -4.51 7.09
CA TYR A 20 -9.46 -4.02 6.25
C TYR A 20 -10.22 -5.14 5.57
N VAL A 21 -9.51 -6.14 5.04
CA VAL A 21 -10.18 -7.28 4.41
C VAL A 21 -11.01 -8.04 5.46
N ARG A 22 -10.50 -8.21 6.69
CA ARG A 22 -11.25 -8.77 7.84
C ARG A 22 -12.42 -7.90 8.31
N GLY A 23 -12.46 -6.62 7.92
CA GLY A 23 -13.49 -5.66 8.36
C GLY A 23 -13.19 -5.00 9.70
N SER A 24 -12.00 -5.20 10.28
CA SER A 24 -11.59 -4.56 11.54
C SER A 24 -11.01 -3.16 11.34
N THR A 25 -10.64 -2.81 10.11
CA THR A 25 -10.06 -1.50 9.76
C THR A 25 -10.83 -0.88 8.59
N PRO A 26 -11.34 0.35 8.70
CA PRO A 26 -11.98 1.05 7.58
C PRO A 26 -11.00 1.35 6.42
N LEU A 27 -11.51 1.40 5.18
CA LEU A 27 -10.70 1.62 3.97
C LEU A 27 -9.94 2.95 4.03
N ASN A 28 -10.59 4.05 4.42
CA ASN A 28 -9.98 5.38 4.52
C ASN A 28 -8.76 5.41 5.46
N ILE A 29 -8.80 4.64 6.56
CA ILE A 29 -7.66 4.50 7.48
C ILE A 29 -6.50 3.80 6.78
N VAL A 30 -6.76 2.70 6.07
CA VAL A 30 -5.73 1.97 5.32
C VAL A 30 -5.12 2.87 4.23
N LEU A 31 -5.94 3.63 3.50
CA LEU A 31 -5.46 4.57 2.50
C LEU A 31 -4.57 5.66 3.10
N GLY A 32 -4.91 6.19 4.28
CA GLY A 32 -4.06 7.14 5.00
C GLY A 32 -2.70 6.56 5.39
N ARG A 33 -2.67 5.30 5.84
CA ARG A 33 -1.42 4.59 6.17
C ARG A 33 -0.56 4.32 4.94
N ILE A 34 -1.18 3.91 3.84
CA ILE A 34 -0.50 3.71 2.55
C ILE A 34 0.11 5.03 2.07
N LYS A 35 -0.67 6.12 2.07
CA LYS A 35 -0.17 7.45 1.69
C LYS A 35 1.05 7.85 2.51
N ARG A 36 0.98 7.68 3.84
CA ARG A 36 2.12 7.97 4.73
C ARG A 36 3.35 7.13 4.39
N ALA A 37 3.15 5.86 4.05
CA ALA A 37 4.25 4.98 3.67
C ALA A 37 4.93 5.39 2.35
N LEU A 38 4.12 5.79 1.37
CA LEU A 38 4.62 6.32 0.10
C LEU A 38 5.44 7.60 0.28
N GLU A 39 4.98 8.50 1.14
CA GLU A 39 5.58 9.82 1.33
C GLU A 39 6.83 9.80 2.23
N SER A 40 6.91 8.88 3.20
CA SER A 40 7.88 8.98 4.30
C SER A 40 8.82 7.79 4.47
N TYR A 41 8.52 6.64 3.87
CA TYR A 41 9.24 5.39 4.16
C TYR A 41 9.85 4.72 2.92
N GLY A 42 9.95 5.44 1.80
CA GLY A 42 10.54 4.90 0.57
C GLY A 42 9.76 3.71 -0.01
N VAL A 43 8.47 3.59 0.33
CA VAL A 43 7.57 2.59 -0.21
C VAL A 43 7.03 3.08 -1.55
N THR A 44 6.95 2.20 -2.53
CA THR A 44 6.39 2.52 -3.84
C THR A 44 4.98 1.94 -3.99
N VAL A 45 4.21 2.47 -4.95
CA VAL A 45 2.90 1.88 -5.28
C VAL A 45 3.05 0.42 -5.72
N ASN A 46 4.14 0.09 -6.44
CA ASN A 46 4.43 -1.28 -6.85
C ASN A 46 4.60 -2.23 -5.65
N ASP A 47 5.26 -1.76 -4.58
CA ASP A 47 5.37 -2.55 -3.35
C ASP A 47 4.01 -2.86 -2.73
N ILE A 48 3.09 -1.88 -2.74
CA ILE A 48 1.72 -2.07 -2.27
C ILE A 48 0.96 -3.06 -3.16
N GLU A 49 1.11 -2.97 -4.48
CA GLU A 49 0.51 -3.92 -5.42
C GLU A 49 1.02 -5.35 -5.18
N LEU A 50 2.31 -5.52 -4.89
CA LEU A 50 2.90 -6.82 -4.54
C LEU A 50 2.33 -7.37 -3.23
N ILE A 51 2.15 -6.52 -2.20
CA ILE A 51 1.50 -6.92 -0.95
C ILE A 51 0.07 -7.40 -1.22
N VAL A 52 -0.71 -6.65 -2.00
CA VAL A 52 -2.09 -7.02 -2.35
C VAL A 52 -2.14 -8.36 -3.09
N LYS A 53 -1.26 -8.56 -4.08
CA LYS A 53 -1.15 -9.85 -4.80
C LYS A 53 -0.75 -11.00 -3.87
N SER A 54 0.20 -10.78 -2.97
CA SER A 54 0.63 -11.77 -1.97
C SER A 54 -0.53 -12.16 -1.05
N ILE A 55 -1.29 -11.18 -0.54
CA ILE A 55 -2.46 -11.45 0.30
C ILE A 55 -3.51 -12.22 -0.50
N GLU A 56 -3.78 -11.86 -1.76
CA GLU A 56 -4.74 -12.56 -2.60
C GLU A 56 -4.36 -14.03 -2.81
N ALA A 57 -3.10 -14.29 -3.16
CA ALA A 57 -2.56 -15.61 -3.44
C ALA A 57 -2.39 -16.50 -2.19
N ASP A 58 -2.26 -15.89 -1.01
CA ASP A 58 -2.09 -16.62 0.25
C ASP A 58 -3.45 -17.05 0.84
N PRO A 59 -3.79 -18.35 0.82
CA PRO A 59 -5.02 -18.86 1.43
C PRO A 59 -5.00 -18.77 2.96
N SER A 60 -3.82 -18.70 3.58
CA SER A 60 -3.65 -18.63 5.04
C SER A 60 -3.81 -17.23 5.64
N ALA A 61 -3.72 -16.18 4.82
CA ALA A 61 -3.89 -14.80 5.29
C ALA A 61 -5.31 -14.56 5.88
N LEU A 62 -6.30 -15.29 5.36
CA LEU A 62 -7.72 -15.18 5.70
C LEU A 62 -8.41 -16.54 5.63
N PRO A 63 -8.11 -17.48 6.55
CA PRO A 63 -8.52 -18.88 6.42
C PRO A 63 -10.03 -19.10 6.55
N HIS A 64 -10.77 -18.12 7.10
CA HIS A 64 -12.21 -18.18 7.32
C HIS A 64 -13.02 -17.28 6.37
N MET A 65 -12.38 -16.67 5.36
CA MET A 65 -13.05 -15.77 4.43
C MET A 65 -13.21 -16.40 3.06
N ASP A 66 -14.40 -16.27 2.50
CA ASP A 66 -14.69 -16.75 1.16
C ASP A 66 -13.86 -16.00 0.09
N LEU A 67 -13.32 -16.73 -0.89
CA LEU A 67 -12.41 -16.19 -1.91
C LEU A 67 -13.02 -15.05 -2.74
N PRO A 68 -14.29 -15.12 -3.21
CA PRO A 68 -14.98 -14.01 -3.87
C PRO A 68 -15.05 -12.75 -3.00
N ALA A 69 -15.38 -12.88 -1.72
CA ALA A 69 -15.49 -11.74 -0.80
C ALA A 69 -14.12 -11.08 -0.56
N LYS A 70 -13.07 -11.90 -0.41
CA LYS A 70 -11.68 -11.43 -0.34
C LYS A 70 -11.28 -10.65 -1.60
N LYS A 71 -11.58 -11.20 -2.78
CA LYS A 71 -11.31 -10.54 -4.07
C LYS A 71 -12.05 -9.23 -4.21
N ALA A 72 -13.32 -9.16 -3.82
CA ALA A 72 -14.12 -7.94 -3.89
C ALA A 72 -13.51 -6.79 -3.08
N LYS A 73 -13.13 -7.04 -1.82
CA LYS A 73 -12.47 -6.02 -0.97
C LYS A 73 -11.09 -5.62 -1.49
N LEU A 74 -10.28 -6.58 -1.96
CA LEU A 74 -8.98 -6.25 -2.55
C LEU A 74 -9.13 -5.45 -3.86
N ASN A 75 -10.20 -5.69 -4.61
CA ASN A 75 -10.50 -4.91 -5.81
C ASN A 75 -10.91 -3.46 -5.47
N GLU A 76 -11.74 -3.26 -4.44
CA GLU A 76 -12.08 -1.93 -3.92
C GLU A 76 -10.79 -1.16 -3.52
N LEU A 77 -9.87 -1.81 -2.82
CA LEU A 77 -8.57 -1.22 -2.50
C LEU A 77 -7.75 -0.88 -3.76
N ARG A 78 -7.73 -1.76 -4.77
CA ARG A 78 -7.03 -1.51 -6.05
C ARG A 78 -7.58 -0.29 -6.77
N GLU A 79 -8.91 -0.15 -6.85
CA GLU A 79 -9.53 1.03 -7.46
C GLU A 79 -9.16 2.31 -6.71
N ALA A 80 -9.16 2.29 -5.37
CA ALA A 80 -8.73 3.42 -4.58
C ALA A 80 -7.24 3.78 -4.81
N LEU A 81 -6.37 2.78 -5.00
CA LEU A 81 -4.95 2.99 -5.29
C LEU A 81 -4.69 3.60 -6.68
N LYS A 82 -5.55 3.33 -7.68
CA LYS A 82 -5.44 3.98 -9.00
C LYS A 82 -5.55 5.50 -8.88
N GLY A 83 -6.38 6.00 -7.98
CA GLY A 83 -6.48 7.43 -7.68
C GLY A 83 -5.16 8.02 -7.13
N MET A 84 -4.39 7.24 -6.37
CA MET A 84 -3.11 7.67 -5.82
C MET A 84 -1.98 7.72 -6.85
N ARG A 85 -2.02 6.87 -7.89
CA ARG A 85 -1.06 6.90 -9.01
C ARG A 85 -1.09 8.22 -9.78
N GLY A 86 -2.23 8.90 -9.81
CA GLY A 86 -2.37 10.21 -10.47
C GLY A 86 -1.78 11.39 -9.68
N SER A 87 -1.70 11.27 -8.35
CA SER A 87 -1.19 12.33 -7.46
C SER A 87 0.30 12.21 -7.13
N ASN A 88 0.89 11.02 -7.26
CA ASN A 88 2.29 10.80 -6.91
C ASN A 88 3.20 10.97 -8.15
N ARG A 89 3.25 12.18 -8.71
CA ARG A 89 4.50 12.61 -9.35
C ARG A 89 5.48 12.76 -8.19
N GLY A 90 6.50 11.89 -8.14
CA GLY A 90 7.57 11.99 -7.15
C GLY A 90 8.17 13.39 -7.12
N PRO A 91 9.02 13.71 -6.12
CA PRO A 91 9.67 15.00 -6.07
C PRO A 91 10.33 15.26 -7.43
N VAL A 92 9.88 16.32 -8.10
CA VAL A 92 10.59 16.87 -9.24
C VAL A 92 11.91 17.29 -8.64
N SER A 93 12.97 16.52 -8.89
CA SER A 93 14.35 16.95 -8.64
C SER A 93 14.58 18.14 -9.58
N GLY A 94 14.13 19.30 -9.11
CA GLY A 94 14.22 20.57 -9.80
C GLY A 94 15.64 21.08 -9.71
N GLY A 95 16.19 21.36 -10.90
CA GLY A 95 17.05 22.50 -11.13
C GLY A 95 18.49 22.30 -10.71
N GLY A 96 19.33 22.07 -11.70
CA GLY A 96 20.78 22.07 -11.51
C GLY A 96 21.27 23.42 -11.01
N TYR A 97 22.17 23.38 -10.04
CA TYR A 97 23.08 24.48 -9.79
C TYR A 97 24.22 24.38 -10.80
N GLY A 98 24.05 25.07 -11.92
CA GLY A 98 25.10 25.32 -12.90
C GLY A 98 25.14 26.81 -13.22
N ARG A 99 26.27 27.45 -12.86
CA ARG A 99 26.67 28.84 -13.15
C ARG A 99 25.87 29.91 -12.39
N LEU A 100 26.49 30.90 -11.76
CA LEU A 100 27.67 31.70 -12.13
C LEU A 100 28.67 31.83 -10.98
#